data_AF-A0A7D9LJJ2-F1
#
_entry.id   AF-A0A7D9LJJ2-F1
#
_cell.length_a   1.000
_cell.length_b   1.000
_cell.length_c   1.000
_cell.angle_alpha   90.00
_cell.angle_beta   90.00
_cell.angle_gamma   90.00
#
_symmetry.space_group_name_H-M   'P 1'
#
loop_
_entity.id
_entity.type
_entity.pdbx_description
1 polymer ?
#
loop_
_entity_poly.entity_id
_entity_poly.type
_entity_poly.pdbx_seq_one_letter_code
_entity_poly.pdbx_strand_id
1 'polypeptide(L)'
;EIILPRSSNKQDDARVDIKTIGFWGRQQSSFFDFRVFHPNAPSYRNTSVAAPFRKHELDKKREYGELVREVENSSFTPVFFSTTGGASR
;
A
#
# COMPACT_ATOMS: atom_id res chain seq x y z
N GLU A 1 23.19 -6.56 9.28
CA GLU A 1 22.42 -6.58 8.02
C GLU A 1 20.95 -6.44 8.36
N ILE A 2 20.20 -5.66 7.58
CA ILE A 2 18.74 -5.58 7.73
C ILE A 2 18.16 -6.83 7.07
N ILE A 3 17.50 -7.69 7.86
CA ILE A 3 16.85 -8.89 7.33
C ILE A 3 15.49 -8.47 6.78
N LEU A 4 15.34 -8.51 5.46
CA LEU A 4 14.06 -8.20 4.81
C LEU A 4 13.13 -9.42 4.88
N PRO A 5 11.83 -9.23 5.22
CA PRO A 5 10.83 -10.28 5.16
C PRO A 5 10.77 -10.95 3.78
N ARG A 6 10.32 -12.22 3.73
CA ARG A 6 10.27 -13.00 2.49
C ARG A 6 9.41 -12.37 1.41
N SER A 7 8.33 -11.70 1.82
CA SER A 7 7.31 -11.15 0.93
C SER A 7 7.62 -9.72 0.47
N SER A 8 8.65 -9.09 1.04
CA SER A 8 8.98 -7.70 0.78
C SER A 8 9.47 -7.48 -0.65
N ASN A 9 9.15 -6.32 -1.22
CA ASN A 9 9.73 -5.93 -2.50
C ASN A 9 11.25 -5.74 -2.34
N LYS A 10 12.03 -6.46 -3.16
CA LYS A 10 13.52 -6.46 -3.14
C LYS A 10 14.12 -5.82 -4.39
N GLN A 11 13.31 -5.14 -5.20
CA GLN A 11 13.81 -4.39 -6.34
C GLN A 11 14.73 -3.26 -5.87
N ASP A 12 15.69 -2.91 -6.71
CA ASP A 12 16.52 -1.72 -6.50
C ASP A 12 15.61 -0.49 -6.42
N ASP A 13 15.87 0.39 -5.45
CA ASP A 13 15.05 1.56 -5.11
C ASP A 13 13.60 1.27 -4.64
N ALA A 14 13.32 0.07 -4.11
CA ALA A 14 12.04 -0.20 -3.45
C ALA A 14 11.83 0.75 -2.26
N ARG A 15 10.87 1.68 -2.41
CA ARG A 15 10.52 2.69 -1.40
C ARG A 15 9.02 2.90 -1.35
N VAL A 16 8.54 3.31 -0.18
CA VAL A 16 7.15 3.74 0.02
C VAL A 16 7.00 5.20 -0.42
N ASP A 17 5.85 5.57 -0.99
CA ASP A 17 5.64 6.89 -1.59
C ASP A 17 5.82 8.06 -0.60
N ILE A 18 5.25 7.94 0.60
CA ILE A 18 5.28 9.00 1.62
C ILE A 18 5.63 8.43 2.99
N LYS A 19 6.61 9.05 3.66
CA LYS A 19 6.87 8.89 5.10
C LYS A 19 6.47 10.18 5.82
N THR A 20 5.70 10.03 6.89
CA THR A 20 5.32 11.12 7.78
C THR A 20 5.70 10.80 9.22
N ILE A 21 5.88 11.82 10.05
CA ILE A 21 6.11 11.68 11.49
C ILE A 21 5.05 12.50 12.20
N GLY A 22 4.38 11.93 13.21
CA GLY A 22 3.37 12.65 13.98
C GLY A 22 1.92 12.45 13.51
N PHE A 23 1.69 11.69 12.43
CA PHE A 23 0.36 11.59 11.82
C PHE A 23 -0.65 10.86 12.70
N TRP A 24 -0.34 9.62 13.12
CA TRP A 24 -1.20 8.84 14.03
C TRP A 24 -0.92 9.09 15.50
N GLY A 25 0.24 9.65 15.83
CA GLY A 25 0.65 9.90 17.20
C GLY A 25 1.97 10.67 17.25
N ARG A 26 2.20 11.39 18.35
CA ARG A 26 3.40 12.22 18.52
C ARG A 26 4.67 11.39 18.30
N GLN A 27 5.52 11.85 17.38
CA GLN A 27 6.79 11.21 17.00
C GLN A 27 6.66 9.79 16.41
N GLN A 28 5.45 9.33 16.08
CA GLN A 28 5.26 8.05 15.40
C GLN A 28 5.45 8.20 13.90
N SER A 29 6.29 7.34 13.32
CA SER A 29 6.45 7.24 11.87
C SER A 29 5.26 6.50 11.26
N SER A 30 4.76 7.04 10.16
CA SER A 30 3.64 6.49 9.41
C SER A 30 3.93 6.56 7.92
N PHE A 31 3.74 5.45 7.24
CA PHE A 31 4.06 5.28 5.84
C PHE A 31 2.78 5.12 5.03
N PHE A 32 2.69 5.85 3.92
CA PHE A 32 1.54 5.85 3.02
C PHE A 32 1.97 5.52 1.61
N ASP A 33 1.21 4.64 0.97
CA ASP A 33 1.42 4.23 -0.41
C ASP A 33 0.14 4.45 -1.19
N PHE A 34 0.23 5.10 -2.35
CA PHE A 34 -0.92 5.53 -3.12
C PHE A 34 -1.02 4.77 -4.43
N ARG A 35 -2.23 4.32 -4.77
CA ARG A 35 -2.50 3.77 -6.10
C ARG A 35 -3.81 4.29 -6.66
N VAL A 36 -3.76 4.79 -7.87
CA VAL A 36 -4.94 5.18 -8.64
C VAL A 36 -5.21 4.12 -9.71
N PHE A 37 -6.46 3.70 -9.88
CA PHE A 37 -6.85 2.77 -10.95
C PHE A 37 -8.15 3.18 -11.64
N HIS A 38 -8.40 2.61 -12.82
CA HIS A 38 -9.64 2.82 -13.56
C HIS A 38 -10.59 1.64 -13.35
N PRO A 39 -11.74 1.80 -12.66
CA PRO A 39 -12.61 0.67 -12.32
C PRO A 39 -13.27 0.02 -13.54
N ASN A 40 -13.44 0.76 -14.64
CA ASN A 40 -14.03 0.25 -15.88
C ASN A 40 -12.97 -0.27 -16.88
N ALA A 41 -11.73 -0.48 -16.45
CA ALA A 41 -10.70 -1.01 -17.33
C ALA A 41 -11.09 -2.41 -17.86
N PRO A 42 -10.81 -2.75 -19.13
CA PRO A 42 -11.16 -4.05 -19.69
C PRO A 42 -10.65 -5.26 -18.89
N SER A 43 -9.52 -5.09 -18.19
CA SER A 43 -8.95 -6.09 -17.27
C SER A 43 -9.85 -6.45 -16.09
N TYR A 44 -10.83 -5.61 -15.75
CA TYR A 44 -11.76 -5.82 -14.64
C TYR A 44 -13.18 -6.22 -15.10
N ARG A 45 -13.39 -6.42 -16.40
CA ARG A 45 -14.73 -6.63 -17.01
C ARG A 45 -15.55 -7.76 -16.38
N ASN A 46 -14.89 -8.81 -15.89
CA ASN A 46 -15.53 -9.98 -15.27
C ASN A 46 -15.33 -10.04 -13.75
N THR A 47 -14.98 -8.93 -13.12
CA THR A 47 -14.75 -8.84 -11.67
C THR A 47 -15.71 -7.85 -11.03
N SER A 48 -16.11 -8.10 -9.79
CA SER A 48 -16.90 -7.12 -9.04
C SER A 48 -16.06 -5.86 -8.78
N VAL A 49 -16.72 -4.70 -8.63
CA VAL A 49 -16.05 -3.42 -8.38
C VAL A 49 -15.14 -3.47 -7.15
N ALA A 50 -15.50 -4.25 -6.12
CA ALA A 50 -14.73 -4.39 -4.89
C ALA A 50 -13.48 -5.29 -5.04
N ALA A 51 -13.45 -6.20 -6.02
CA ALA A 51 -12.36 -7.15 -6.16
C ALA A 51 -11.01 -6.50 -6.53
N PRO A 52 -10.93 -5.52 -7.46
CA PRO A 52 -9.72 -4.76 -7.73
C PRO A 52 -9.17 -4.04 -6.50
N PHE A 53 -10.03 -3.37 -5.72
CA PHE A 53 -9.63 -2.68 -4.49
C PHE A 53 -8.96 -3.66 -3.52
N ARG A 54 -9.65 -4.76 -3.19
CA ARG A 54 -9.13 -5.77 -2.25
C ARG A 54 -7.83 -6.40 -2.74
N LYS A 55 -7.74 -6.72 -4.04
CA LYS A 55 -6.53 -7.30 -4.63
C LYS A 55 -5.34 -6.35 -4.45
N HIS A 56 -5.50 -5.09 -4.87
CA HIS A 56 -4.42 -4.11 -4.79
C HIS A 56 -4.01 -3.80 -3.35
N GLU A 57 -4.97 -3.77 -2.42
CA GLU A 57 -4.69 -3.60 -0.99
C GLU A 57 -3.86 -4.76 -0.43
N LEU A 58 -4.25 -6.01 -0.71
CA LEU A 58 -3.52 -7.19 -0.26
C LEU A 58 -2.11 -7.26 -0.85
N ASP A 59 -1.96 -6.95 -2.14
CA ASP A 59 -0.65 -6.94 -2.80
C ASP A 59 0.30 -5.94 -2.12
N LYS A 60 -0.17 -4.70 -1.85
CA LYS A 60 0.65 -3.68 -1.18
C LYS A 60 0.94 -3.99 0.29
N LYS A 61 -0.03 -4.52 1.03
CA LYS A 61 0.20 -4.98 2.42
C LYS A 61 1.24 -6.09 2.48
N ARG A 62 1.24 -7.00 1.52
CA ARG A 62 2.27 -8.04 1.40
C ARG A 62 3.64 -7.42 1.06
N GLU A 63 3.71 -6.60 0.02
CA GLU A 63 4.98 -6.07 -0.49
C GLU A 63 5.71 -5.11 0.47
N TYR A 64 4.97 -4.25 1.17
CA TYR A 64 5.54 -3.19 2.00
C TYR A 64 5.11 -3.26 3.46
N GLY A 65 3.92 -3.79 3.75
CA GLY A 65 3.37 -3.79 5.10
C GLY A 65 4.19 -4.60 6.09
N GLU A 66 4.68 -5.79 5.71
CA GLU A 66 5.56 -6.58 6.58
C GLU A 66 6.86 -5.85 6.90
N LEU A 67 7.50 -5.24 5.89
CA LEU A 67 8.75 -4.50 6.06
C LEU A 67 8.56 -3.29 6.97
N VAL A 68 7.54 -2.47 6.72
CA VAL A 68 7.27 -1.27 7.53
C VAL A 68 6.95 -1.63 8.98
N ARG A 69 6.25 -2.75 9.20
CA ARG A 69 5.87 -3.19 10.54
C ARG A 69 7.04 -3.84 11.30
N GLU A 70 7.83 -4.69 10.63
CA GLU A 70 8.84 -5.52 11.30
C GLU A 70 10.23 -4.88 11.31
N VAL A 71 10.55 -4.05 10.31
CA VAL A 71 11.86 -3.38 10.20
C VAL A 71 11.77 -1.93 10.68
N GLU A 72 10.83 -1.16 10.16
CA GLU A 72 10.67 0.27 10.52
C GLU A 72 9.88 0.47 11.83
N ASN A 73 9.31 -0.60 12.39
CA ASN A 73 8.44 -0.57 13.58
C ASN A 73 7.40 0.57 13.53
N SER A 74 6.80 0.74 12.36
CA SER A 74 5.94 1.88 12.00
C SER A 74 4.62 1.42 11.41
N SER A 75 3.68 2.34 11.27
CA SER A 75 2.39 2.03 10.62
C SER A 75 2.49 2.13 9.10
N PHE A 76 1.76 1.26 8.40
CA PHE A 76 1.62 1.28 6.95
C PHE A 76 0.14 1.43 6.57
N THR A 77 -0.16 2.38 5.70
CA THR A 77 -1.51 2.65 5.23
C THR A 77 -1.52 2.71 3.69
N PRO A 78 -2.03 1.67 3.02
CA PRO A 78 -2.22 1.73 1.58
C PRO A 78 -3.50 2.51 1.25
N VAL A 79 -3.42 3.43 0.28
CA VAL A 79 -4.51 4.33 -0.11
C VAL A 79 -4.81 4.12 -1.59
N PHE A 80 -6.04 3.70 -1.92
CA PHE A 80 -6.44 3.47 -3.30
C PHE A 80 -7.51 4.47 -3.74
N PHE A 81 -7.33 5.04 -4.93
CA PHE A 81 -8.30 5.91 -5.57
C PHE A 81 -8.80 5.31 -6.88
N SER A 82 -10.07 5.54 -7.19
CA SER A 82 -10.60 5.31 -8.53
C SER A 82 -10.57 6.63 -9.34
N THR A 83 -10.28 6.53 -10.63
CA THR A 83 -10.33 7.68 -11.56
C THR A 83 -11.74 8.24 -11.76
N THR A 84 -12.78 7.45 -11.45
CA THR A 84 -14.19 7.87 -11.55
C THR A 84 -14.73 8.48 -10.27
N GLY A 85 -13.88 8.71 -9.26
CA GLY A 85 -14.29 9.16 -7.94
C GLY A 85 -14.60 7.97 -7.02
N GLY A 86 -13.89 7.91 -5.90
CA GLY A 86 -13.96 6.83 -4.92
C GLY A 86 -12.59 6.56 -4.31
N ALA A 87 -12.56 6.30 -3.01
CA ALA A 87 -11.37 5.92 -2.27
C ALA A 87 -11.62 4.63 -1.50
N SER A 88 -10.63 3.74 -1.43
CA SER A 88 -10.68 2.60 -0.51
C SER A 88 -10.60 3.09 0.93
N ARG A 89 -11.25 2.37 1.83
CA ARG A 89 -11.19 2.60 3.27
C ARG A 89 -10.24 1.63 3.94
#